data_AF-A0A3C0MYH2-F1
#
_entry.id   AF-A0A3C0MYH2-F1
#
_cell.length_a   1.000
_cell.length_b   1.000
_cell.length_c   1.000
_cell.angle_alpha   90.00
_cell.angle_beta   90.00
_cell.angle_gamma   90.00
#
_symmetry.space_group_name_H-M   'P 1'
#
loop_
_entity.id
_entity.type
_entity.pdbx_description
1 polymer ?
#
loop_
_entity_poly.entity_id
_entity_poly.type
_entity_poly.pdbx_seq_one_letter_code
_entity_poly.pdbx_strand_id
1 'polypeptide(L)'
;MEMDRRSQEIKDHIGSPEGMGRGLRKEPAPGRISRKILNRDGELVERHIELGPYLGSGLGSTVYRSTYNGKATVEKFTADILPVRSRKRVGKLLMEAVFLFFRQTLPSYRTNFYAAMSNHYASLIIADATEFELGERLVPMLEYTAYDEGSGGYVLAYEYMEGRPIRPGPEESLLRENLKRLKAVIADRLGFWGLARQCDVNNINSPGNVLITDENTFKMKLVDITPGVLGGQIYLLPLEFEYLFKGIATGNFLPFGDAIDIRKLHSYREEISSGSRGLSNRFGAERVKRFVNNCHSFEYYLNKWRDSEPCLFRSPFRILQYLFNIDTIKATTATMATNLEYTGAISAKKAAHVRVALGGTGISFTLAFLRFYLFTRLVLYIARKIPAKIGAAIRYIFTGLLWGAIKAVGRFARFTVKVYIDPSYRKKVSKEKIGEWIVEAEKEGKTITCAQAEILRAELQGKDILEILGIGPLWIITKIIKPPFIGTAANITMLYLLFNKFNPYLLIALFADGIIRCLIVLIFTGLKYKKLLLLSLIPTFGFVIAIPAELMSYAPTLTEFLLKDLIGSNIGTSVPGVDKHSFRTYFYVRLMDIPLYFMKVMTFLPK
;
A
#
# COMPACT_ATOMS: atom_id res chain seq x y z
N MET A 1 31.92 5.87 -22.79
CA MET A 1 32.99 6.76 -22.28
C MET A 1 32.44 7.99 -21.58
N GLU A 2 31.75 8.92 -22.26
CA GLU A 2 31.23 10.15 -21.60
C GLU A 2 30.17 9.86 -20.53
N MET A 3 29.19 9.00 -20.83
CA MET A 3 28.17 8.56 -19.86
C MET A 3 28.77 7.78 -18.68
N ASP A 4 29.81 6.97 -18.92
CA ASP A 4 30.49 6.26 -17.83
C ASP A 4 31.22 7.25 -16.90
N ARG A 5 31.90 8.27 -17.45
CA ARG A 5 32.54 9.34 -16.68
C ARG A 5 31.52 10.12 -15.84
N ARG A 6 30.42 10.56 -16.47
CA ARG A 6 29.35 11.29 -15.76
C ARG A 6 28.70 10.43 -14.68
N SER A 7 28.47 9.14 -14.96
CA SER A 7 27.92 8.21 -14.00
C SER A 7 28.82 8.04 -12.78
N GLN A 8 30.14 7.98 -12.97
CA GLN A 8 31.10 7.90 -11.88
C GLN A 8 31.12 9.20 -11.06
N GLU A 9 31.13 10.36 -11.72
CA GLU A 9 31.06 11.67 -11.08
C GLU A 9 29.81 11.81 -10.17
N ILE A 10 28.64 11.41 -10.67
CA ILE A 10 27.40 11.41 -9.89
C ILE A 10 27.55 10.49 -8.68
N LYS A 11 28.05 9.27 -8.88
CA LYS A 11 28.23 8.27 -7.81
C LYS A 11 29.17 8.77 -6.71
N ASP A 12 30.28 9.40 -7.09
CA ASP A 12 31.28 9.95 -6.16
C ASP A 12 30.73 11.14 -5.39
N HIS A 13 29.87 11.95 -6.02
CA HIS A 13 29.24 13.11 -5.36
C HIS A 13 28.11 12.72 -4.42
N ILE A 14 27.09 12.00 -4.91
CA ILE A 14 25.89 11.71 -4.10
C ILE A 14 26.09 10.56 -3.13
N GLY A 15 27.12 9.73 -3.34
CA GLY A 15 27.44 8.55 -2.55
C GLY A 15 26.86 7.24 -3.09
N SER A 16 27.38 6.13 -2.56
CA SER A 16 26.93 4.77 -2.90
C SER A 16 27.21 3.80 -1.75
N PRO A 17 26.52 2.64 -1.68
CA PRO A 17 26.70 1.66 -0.61
C PRO A 17 28.04 0.90 -0.64
N GLU A 18 28.89 1.12 -1.65
CA GLU A 18 30.19 0.43 -1.78
C GLU A 18 31.19 0.91 -0.73
N GLY A 19 31.90 -0.02 -0.08
CA GLY A 19 32.95 0.31 0.90
C GLY A 19 32.44 0.63 2.31
N MET A 20 31.13 0.71 2.51
CA MET A 20 30.51 1.08 3.79
C MET A 20 30.43 -0.07 4.79
N GLY A 21 30.71 -1.31 4.38
CA GLY A 21 30.48 -2.49 5.21
C GLY A 21 28.99 -2.73 5.50
N ARG A 22 28.70 -3.34 6.66
CA ARG A 22 27.32 -3.66 7.04
C ARG A 22 26.56 -2.38 7.40
N GLY A 23 25.59 -1.98 6.57
CA GLY A 23 24.79 -0.77 6.78
C GLY A 23 24.17 -0.70 8.18
N LEU A 24 24.51 0.35 8.92
CA LEU A 24 23.84 0.69 10.18
C LEU A 24 22.46 1.25 9.83
N ARG A 25 21.41 0.66 10.38
CA ARG A 25 20.01 1.04 10.07
C ARG A 25 19.53 2.08 11.06
N LYS A 26 20.05 3.31 10.98
CA LYS A 26 19.59 4.40 11.84
C LYS A 26 18.41 5.11 11.19
N GLU A 27 17.47 5.53 12.03
CA GLU A 27 16.41 6.43 11.62
C GLU A 27 17.03 7.81 11.40
N PRO A 28 16.72 8.49 10.28
CA PRO A 28 17.20 9.84 10.06
C PRO A 28 16.63 10.75 11.15
N ALA A 29 17.49 11.53 11.79
CA ALA A 29 17.09 12.47 12.83
C ALA A 29 16.44 13.70 12.17
N PRO A 30 15.23 14.11 12.60
CA PRO A 30 14.65 15.38 12.16
C PRO A 30 15.58 16.56 12.46
N GLY A 31 15.60 17.55 11.57
CA GLY A 31 16.45 18.72 11.70
C GLY A 31 17.15 19.09 10.40
N ARG A 32 18.09 20.04 10.49
CA ARG A 32 18.85 20.55 9.35
C ARG A 32 20.01 19.61 9.01
N ILE A 33 20.01 19.07 7.79
CA ILE A 33 20.98 18.09 7.31
C ILE A 33 21.64 18.63 6.05
N SER A 34 22.98 18.59 5.94
CA SER A 34 23.66 18.84 4.66
C SER A 34 23.64 17.56 3.82
N ARG A 35 23.20 17.65 2.56
CA ARG A 35 23.25 16.52 1.62
C ARG A 35 23.92 16.94 0.31
N LYS A 36 24.72 16.02 -0.22
CA LYS A 36 25.17 16.02 -1.61
C LYS A 36 24.10 15.35 -2.46
N ILE A 37 23.56 16.07 -3.43
CA ILE A 37 22.37 15.66 -4.20
C ILE A 37 22.61 15.78 -5.70
N LEU A 38 21.91 14.95 -6.46
CA LEU A 38 21.64 15.15 -7.88
C LEU A 38 20.25 15.77 -7.98
N ASN A 39 20.16 17.03 -8.39
CA ASN A 39 18.88 17.71 -8.56
C ASN A 39 18.19 17.31 -9.86
N ARG A 40 16.92 17.71 -10.03
CA ARG A 40 16.11 17.43 -11.22
C ARG A 40 16.67 18.01 -12.53
N ASP A 41 17.51 19.02 -12.43
CA ASP A 41 18.15 19.68 -13.57
C ASP A 41 19.44 18.96 -14.00
N GLY A 42 19.81 17.89 -13.27
CA GLY A 42 20.98 17.08 -13.54
C GLY A 42 22.26 17.64 -12.91
N GLU A 43 22.16 18.64 -12.03
CA GLU A 43 23.29 19.29 -11.38
C GLU A 43 23.67 18.57 -10.08
N LEU A 44 24.97 18.58 -9.79
CA LEU A 44 25.55 18.05 -8.56
C LEU A 44 25.74 19.20 -7.60
N VAL A 45 24.95 19.24 -6.52
CA VAL A 45 24.98 20.34 -5.55
C VAL A 45 25.03 19.80 -4.13
N GLU A 46 25.54 20.63 -3.22
CA GLU A 46 25.40 20.41 -1.78
C GLU A 46 24.40 21.43 -1.21
N ARG A 47 23.43 20.93 -0.44
CA ARG A 47 22.33 21.73 0.08
C ARG A 47 21.95 21.31 1.49
N HIS A 48 21.52 22.30 2.28
CA HIS A 48 20.86 22.05 3.54
C HIS A 48 19.38 21.75 3.31
N ILE A 49 18.92 20.63 3.86
CA ILE A 49 17.53 20.20 3.85
C ILE A 49 17.05 20.20 5.29
N GLU A 50 15.87 20.74 5.51
CA GLU A 50 15.19 20.65 6.80
C GLU A 50 14.29 19.43 6.78
N LEU A 51 14.70 18.37 7.46
CA LEU A 51 13.92 17.14 7.57
C LEU A 51 12.91 17.30 8.71
N GLY A 52 11.63 17.26 8.34
CA GLY A 52 10.50 17.37 9.24
C GLY A 52 10.01 16.01 9.77
N PRO A 53 8.76 15.95 10.26
CA PRO A 53 8.23 14.75 10.89
C PRO A 53 8.00 13.60 9.89
N TYR A 54 8.03 12.39 10.44
CA TYR A 54 7.61 11.16 9.75
C TYR A 54 6.14 11.24 9.32
N LEU A 55 5.87 10.95 8.05
CA LEU A 55 4.53 10.99 7.45
C LEU A 55 3.91 9.59 7.28
N GLY A 56 4.71 8.54 7.14
CA GLY A 56 4.19 7.19 6.90
C GLY A 56 5.18 6.21 6.27
N SER A 57 4.73 4.98 6.01
CA SER A 57 5.56 3.92 5.42
C SER A 57 4.82 3.08 4.37
N GLY A 58 5.45 2.90 3.21
CA GLY A 58 5.07 1.94 2.17
C GLY A 58 5.56 0.52 2.48
N LEU A 59 5.44 -0.41 1.53
CA LEU A 59 5.98 -1.78 1.66
C LEU A 59 7.52 -1.81 1.63
N GLY A 60 8.16 -0.79 1.03
CA GLY A 60 9.62 -0.74 0.84
C GLY A 60 10.29 0.57 1.25
N SER A 61 9.53 1.58 1.68
CA SER A 61 10.05 2.93 1.96
C SER A 61 9.38 3.59 3.16
N THR A 62 10.09 4.56 3.73
CA THR A 62 9.66 5.41 4.86
C THR A 62 9.64 6.85 4.37
N VAL A 63 8.62 7.60 4.76
CA VAL A 63 8.30 8.89 4.16
C VAL A 63 8.39 9.99 5.22
N TYR A 64 9.11 11.05 4.91
CA TYR A 64 9.28 12.22 5.76
C TYR A 64 8.86 13.49 5.02
N ARG A 65 8.32 14.46 5.76
CA ARG A 65 8.20 15.82 5.26
C ARG A 65 9.58 16.46 5.27
N SER A 66 9.86 17.33 4.31
CA SER A 66 11.10 18.09 4.24
C SER A 66 10.86 19.46 3.61
N THR A 67 11.86 20.32 3.69
CA THR A 67 11.90 21.59 2.96
C THR A 67 13.17 21.67 2.13
N TYR A 68 13.02 21.95 0.83
CA TYR A 68 14.10 22.12 -0.14
C TYR A 68 13.88 23.41 -0.95
N ASN A 69 14.88 24.29 -0.98
CA ASN A 69 14.79 25.62 -1.62
C ASN A 69 13.54 26.42 -1.19
N GLY A 70 13.17 26.37 0.10
CA GLY A 70 11.99 27.04 0.63
C GLY A 70 10.65 26.42 0.23
N LYS A 71 10.66 25.29 -0.50
CA LYS A 71 9.46 24.56 -0.90
C LYS A 71 9.31 23.28 -0.08
N ALA A 72 8.08 22.93 0.25
CA ALA A 72 7.77 21.67 0.90
C ALA A 72 8.03 20.50 -0.05
N THR A 73 8.73 19.49 0.46
CA THR A 73 9.07 18.25 -0.25
C THR A 73 8.76 17.03 0.60
N VAL A 74 8.67 15.87 -0.05
CA VAL A 74 8.51 14.55 0.56
C VAL A 74 9.73 13.71 0.26
N GLU A 75 10.50 13.37 1.29
CA GLU A 75 11.62 12.44 1.17
C GLU A 75 11.13 11.00 1.35
N LYS A 76 11.23 10.19 0.29
CA LYS A 76 11.04 8.74 0.34
C LYS A 76 12.39 8.06 0.51
N PHE A 77 12.62 7.47 1.67
CA PHE A 77 13.81 6.69 1.99
C PHE A 77 13.62 5.25 1.53
N THR A 78 14.53 4.73 0.69
CA THR A 78 14.48 3.34 0.24
C THR A 78 15.00 2.36 1.29
N ALA A 79 15.68 2.86 2.34
CA ALA A 79 16.24 2.08 3.43
C ALA A 79 15.20 1.44 4.36
N ASP A 80 15.66 0.48 5.17
CA ASP A 80 14.82 -0.31 6.07
C ASP A 80 14.70 0.36 7.45
N ILE A 81 13.96 1.47 7.53
CA ILE A 81 13.84 2.29 8.74
C ILE A 81 12.85 1.61 9.73
N LEU A 82 13.17 1.67 11.02
CA LEU A 82 12.68 0.77 12.07
C LEU A 82 11.21 0.86 12.53
N PRO A 83 10.40 1.92 12.32
CA PRO A 83 9.20 2.10 13.16
C PRO A 83 8.00 1.20 12.80
N VAL A 84 8.00 0.44 11.70
CA VAL A 84 6.79 -0.32 11.26
C VAL A 84 6.99 -1.85 11.29
N ARG A 85 7.56 -2.36 12.38
CA ARG A 85 7.81 -3.79 12.57
C ARG A 85 6.57 -4.64 12.89
N SER A 86 5.44 -4.05 13.34
CA SER A 86 4.30 -4.83 13.84
C SER A 86 3.20 -5.10 12.80
N ARG A 87 2.77 -4.11 12.00
CA ARG A 87 1.55 -4.25 11.15
C ARG A 87 1.77 -4.87 9.76
N LYS A 88 3.01 -4.92 9.25
CA LYS A 88 3.32 -5.45 7.89
C LYS A 88 4.35 -6.60 7.89
N ARG A 89 4.58 -7.23 9.06
CA ARG A 89 5.70 -8.16 9.26
C ARG A 89 5.64 -9.39 8.35
N VAL A 90 4.46 -9.99 8.16
CA VAL A 90 4.29 -11.19 7.33
C VAL A 90 4.51 -10.87 5.85
N GLY A 91 3.84 -9.84 5.33
CA GLY A 91 4.06 -9.37 3.95
C GLY A 91 5.52 -9.03 3.70
N LYS A 92 6.17 -8.29 4.61
CA LYS A 92 7.60 -7.99 4.50
C LYS A 92 8.49 -9.23 4.50
N LEU A 93 8.25 -10.21 5.39
CA LEU A 93 9.03 -11.45 5.44
C LEU A 93 8.84 -12.29 4.17
N LEU A 94 7.61 -12.37 3.67
CA LEU A 94 7.30 -13.02 2.39
C LEU A 94 8.00 -12.29 1.24
N MET A 95 7.97 -10.96 1.23
CA MET A 95 8.65 -10.16 0.21
C MET A 95 10.15 -10.35 0.25
N GLU A 96 10.78 -10.30 1.41
CA GLU A 96 12.21 -10.61 1.55
C GLU A 96 12.52 -12.02 1.06
N ALA A 97 11.63 -13.00 1.28
CA ALA A 97 11.80 -14.36 0.76
C ALA A 97 11.67 -14.42 -0.77
N VAL A 98 10.66 -13.77 -1.37
CA VAL A 98 10.47 -13.67 -2.83
C VAL A 98 11.68 -12.99 -3.45
N PHE A 99 12.13 -11.85 -2.91
CA PHE A 99 13.35 -11.19 -3.36
C PHE A 99 14.53 -12.14 -3.28
N LEU A 100 14.79 -12.80 -2.15
CA LEU A 100 15.90 -13.75 -2.04
C LEU A 100 15.80 -14.95 -3.00
N PHE A 101 14.60 -15.36 -3.40
CA PHE A 101 14.38 -16.49 -4.29
C PHE A 101 14.59 -16.12 -5.76
N PHE A 102 14.10 -14.96 -6.19
CA PHE A 102 14.12 -14.51 -7.59
C PHE A 102 15.23 -13.53 -7.92
N ARG A 103 15.71 -12.77 -6.94
CA ARG A 103 16.86 -11.87 -7.02
C ARG A 103 17.91 -12.25 -5.99
N GLN A 104 19.15 -12.22 -6.44
CA GLN A 104 20.29 -12.48 -5.57
C GLN A 104 20.57 -11.32 -4.58
N THR A 105 19.71 -10.29 -4.55
CA THR A 105 19.92 -9.01 -3.87
C THR A 105 18.66 -8.57 -3.10
N LEU A 106 18.86 -7.88 -1.97
CA LEU A 106 17.84 -7.12 -1.23
C LEU A 106 17.22 -6.03 -2.15
N PRO A 107 16.16 -5.28 -1.76
CA PRO A 107 15.51 -4.32 -2.68
C PRO A 107 16.55 -3.47 -3.41
N SER A 108 16.65 -3.66 -4.73
CA SER A 108 17.74 -3.18 -5.60
C SER A 108 18.09 -1.71 -5.37
N TYR A 109 17.07 -0.90 -5.14
CA TYR A 109 17.17 0.54 -4.86
C TYR A 109 17.86 0.91 -3.53
N ARG A 110 18.28 -0.07 -2.72
CA ARG A 110 19.08 0.15 -1.49
C ARG A 110 20.56 -0.01 -1.74
N THR A 111 20.92 -1.04 -2.52
CA THR A 111 22.30 -1.49 -2.66
C THR A 111 22.86 -1.28 -4.07
N ASN A 112 22.05 -0.75 -5.01
CA ASN A 112 22.42 -0.57 -6.40
C ASN A 112 22.22 0.89 -6.84
N PHE A 113 23.33 1.56 -7.14
CA PHE A 113 23.35 2.92 -7.67
C PHE A 113 22.60 3.07 -8.99
N TYR A 114 22.79 2.13 -9.91
CA TYR A 114 22.17 2.19 -11.23
C TYR A 114 20.64 2.08 -11.14
N ALA A 115 20.13 1.30 -10.18
CA ALA A 115 18.69 1.22 -9.91
C ALA A 115 18.12 2.54 -9.37
N ALA A 116 18.85 3.19 -8.45
CA ALA A 116 18.42 4.48 -7.91
C ALA A 116 18.40 5.57 -9.00
N MET A 117 19.41 5.58 -9.88
CA MET A 117 19.48 6.52 -11.00
C MET A 117 18.44 6.21 -12.07
N SER A 118 18.18 4.95 -12.40
CA SER A 118 17.07 4.63 -13.32
C SER A 118 15.73 5.11 -12.77
N ASN A 119 15.51 5.03 -11.46
CA ASN A 119 14.30 5.57 -10.85
C ASN A 119 14.26 7.11 -10.88
N HIS A 120 15.40 7.78 -10.66
CA HIS A 120 15.51 9.24 -10.79
C HIS A 120 15.02 9.70 -12.17
N TYR A 121 15.58 9.15 -13.25
CA TYR A 121 15.22 9.57 -14.61
C TYR A 121 13.82 9.07 -15.01
N ALA A 122 13.37 7.91 -14.55
CA ALA A 122 11.99 7.45 -14.78
C ALA A 122 10.96 8.46 -14.25
N SER A 123 11.16 8.97 -13.04
CA SER A 123 10.27 9.97 -12.43
C SER A 123 10.22 11.26 -13.25
N LEU A 124 11.37 11.74 -13.75
CA LEU A 124 11.43 12.93 -14.60
C LEU A 124 10.72 12.70 -15.94
N ILE A 125 10.98 11.57 -16.60
CA ILE A 125 10.36 11.20 -17.88
C ILE A 125 8.84 11.13 -17.75
N ILE A 126 8.31 10.47 -16.72
CA ILE A 126 6.87 10.34 -16.52
C ILE A 126 6.23 11.70 -16.21
N ALA A 127 6.90 12.53 -15.40
CA ALA A 127 6.43 13.89 -15.11
C ALA A 127 6.28 14.72 -16.38
N ASP A 128 7.32 14.77 -17.22
CA ASP A 128 7.29 15.53 -18.47
C ASP A 128 6.33 14.92 -19.49
N ALA A 129 6.34 13.60 -19.69
CA ALA A 129 5.49 12.94 -20.67
C ALA A 129 4.00 13.10 -20.35
N THR A 130 3.61 13.03 -19.07
CA THR A 130 2.20 13.28 -18.70
C THR A 130 1.78 14.70 -19.05
N GLU A 131 2.66 15.69 -18.88
CA GLU A 131 2.39 17.07 -19.24
C GLU A 131 2.35 17.30 -20.76
N PHE A 132 3.25 16.66 -21.51
CA PHE A 132 3.27 16.73 -22.98
C PHE A 132 2.01 16.13 -23.60
N GLU A 133 1.57 14.96 -23.15
CA GLU A 133 0.43 14.25 -23.71
C GLU A 133 -0.91 14.83 -23.22
N LEU A 134 -1.01 15.20 -21.95
CA LEU A 134 -2.28 15.52 -21.30
C LEU A 134 -2.44 17.01 -21.01
N GLY A 135 -1.41 17.83 -21.25
CA GLY A 135 -1.40 19.26 -20.95
C GLY A 135 -1.25 19.59 -19.46
N GLU A 136 -1.16 18.57 -18.60
CA GLU A 136 -0.91 18.74 -17.17
C GLU A 136 -0.05 17.60 -16.61
N ARG A 137 0.82 17.92 -15.66
CA ARG A 137 1.62 16.92 -14.96
C ARG A 137 0.75 16.14 -13.99
N LEU A 138 0.60 14.82 -14.18
CA LEU A 138 -0.27 13.99 -13.31
C LEU A 138 0.46 13.29 -12.16
N VAL A 139 1.74 13.58 -11.98
CA VAL A 139 2.63 12.96 -10.97
C VAL A 139 3.44 14.04 -10.25
N PRO A 140 3.86 13.86 -8.99
CA PRO A 140 4.73 14.86 -8.35
C PRO A 140 6.09 14.91 -9.04
N MET A 141 6.64 16.12 -9.20
CA MET A 141 7.98 16.27 -9.76
C MET A 141 9.02 15.76 -8.76
N LEU A 142 10.04 15.05 -9.25
CA LEU A 142 11.22 14.72 -8.46
C LEU A 142 12.07 15.99 -8.34
N GLU A 143 12.46 16.36 -7.12
CA GLU A 143 13.32 17.51 -6.86
C GLU A 143 14.79 17.11 -6.78
N TYR A 144 15.10 16.00 -6.11
CA TYR A 144 16.46 15.46 -6.05
C TYR A 144 16.53 13.99 -5.65
N THR A 145 17.70 13.40 -5.90
CA THR A 145 18.13 12.11 -5.37
C THR A 145 19.43 12.26 -4.58
N ALA A 146 19.52 11.57 -3.44
CA ALA A 146 20.72 11.53 -2.60
C ALA A 146 20.96 10.12 -2.07
N TYR A 147 22.19 9.81 -1.66
CA TYR A 147 22.46 8.67 -0.79
C TYR A 147 22.54 9.13 0.66
N ASP A 148 21.92 8.37 1.56
CA ASP A 148 21.93 8.63 2.99
C ASP A 148 22.68 7.52 3.71
N GLU A 149 23.92 7.81 4.13
CA GLU A 149 24.79 6.83 4.79
C GLU A 149 24.22 6.35 6.12
N GLY A 150 23.51 7.22 6.85
CA GLY A 150 22.92 6.92 8.15
C GLY A 150 21.81 5.88 8.10
N SER A 151 20.95 5.94 7.08
CA SER A 151 19.91 4.94 6.84
C SER A 151 20.39 3.77 5.98
N GLY A 152 21.47 3.96 5.20
CA GLY A 152 22.05 2.97 4.31
C GLY A 152 21.24 2.77 3.02
N GLY A 153 20.61 3.83 2.51
CA GLY A 153 19.82 3.77 1.28
C GLY A 153 19.69 5.11 0.57
N TYR A 154 19.06 5.08 -0.61
CA TYR A 154 18.82 6.29 -1.38
C TYR A 154 17.57 7.01 -0.90
N VAL A 155 17.59 8.32 -1.05
CA VAL A 155 16.49 9.24 -0.79
C VAL A 155 16.02 9.81 -2.12
N LEU A 156 14.72 9.70 -2.38
CA LEU A 156 14.05 10.32 -3.51
C LEU A 156 13.11 11.39 -2.97
N ALA A 157 13.43 12.65 -3.24
CA ALA A 157 12.64 13.78 -2.77
C ALA A 157 11.72 14.28 -3.87
N TYR A 158 10.42 14.26 -3.58
CA TYR A 158 9.38 14.72 -4.50
C TYR A 158 8.77 16.02 -4.00
N GLU A 159 8.19 16.80 -4.89
CA GLU A 159 7.28 17.89 -4.55
C GLU A 159 6.21 17.41 -3.56
N TYR A 160 5.99 18.17 -2.48
CA TYR A 160 4.87 17.92 -1.58
C TYR A 160 3.57 18.33 -2.26
N MET A 161 2.63 17.40 -2.39
CA MET A 161 1.31 17.69 -2.92
C MET A 161 0.27 17.62 -1.81
N GLU A 162 -0.43 18.73 -1.61
CA GLU A 162 -1.62 18.79 -0.78
C GLU A 162 -2.81 18.21 -1.54
N GLY A 163 -3.61 17.41 -0.85
CA GLY A 163 -4.79 16.82 -1.44
C GLY A 163 -5.46 15.84 -0.50
N ARG A 164 -6.64 15.37 -0.91
CA ARG A 164 -7.40 14.36 -0.17
C ARG A 164 -7.52 13.07 -0.97
N PRO A 165 -7.78 11.94 -0.31
CA PRO A 165 -8.15 10.70 -0.98
C PRO A 165 -9.45 10.84 -1.78
N ILE A 166 -9.63 9.92 -2.73
CA ILE A 166 -10.83 9.83 -3.56
C ILE A 166 -12.02 9.33 -2.76
N ARG A 167 -13.15 10.01 -2.88
CA ARG A 167 -14.43 9.60 -2.31
C ARG A 167 -15.18 8.71 -3.30
N PRO A 168 -16.02 7.80 -2.83
CA PRO A 168 -16.88 7.03 -3.71
C PRO A 168 -18.03 7.78 -4.35
N GLY A 169 -18.49 7.20 -5.45
CA GLY A 169 -19.62 7.70 -6.22
C GLY A 169 -19.14 8.37 -7.50
N PRO A 170 -19.57 9.59 -7.82
CA PRO A 170 -19.25 10.24 -9.10
C PRO A 170 -17.75 10.33 -9.40
N GLU A 171 -16.92 10.49 -8.36
CA GLU A 171 -15.45 10.57 -8.49
C GLU A 171 -14.82 9.25 -8.98
N GLU A 172 -15.50 8.11 -8.89
CA GLU A 172 -14.97 6.83 -9.40
C GLU A 172 -14.87 6.77 -10.90
N SER A 173 -15.88 7.29 -11.59
CA SER A 173 -15.90 7.30 -13.05
C SER A 173 -14.74 8.15 -13.55
N LEU A 174 -14.55 9.33 -12.92
CA LEU A 174 -13.42 10.22 -13.15
C LEU A 174 -12.08 9.56 -12.80
N LEU A 175 -12.00 8.85 -11.67
CA LEU A 175 -10.81 8.10 -11.28
C LEU A 175 -10.47 7.04 -12.33
N ARG A 176 -11.43 6.19 -12.71
CA ARG A 176 -11.22 5.13 -13.69
C ARG A 176 -10.77 5.70 -15.03
N GLU A 177 -11.35 6.81 -15.46
CA GLU A 177 -10.93 7.50 -16.68
C GLU A 177 -9.49 8.04 -16.56
N ASN A 178 -9.16 8.74 -15.47
CA ASN A 178 -7.83 9.26 -15.22
C ASN A 178 -6.78 8.15 -15.10
N LEU A 179 -7.10 7.04 -14.43
CA LEU A 179 -6.24 5.86 -14.35
C LEU A 179 -6.02 5.22 -15.71
N LYS A 180 -7.07 5.11 -16.56
CA LYS A 180 -6.92 4.64 -17.94
C LYS A 180 -6.02 5.56 -18.76
N ARG A 181 -6.20 6.87 -18.67
CA ARG A 181 -5.37 7.87 -19.35
C ARG A 181 -3.91 7.77 -18.89
N LEU A 182 -3.68 7.69 -17.58
CA LEU A 182 -2.36 7.50 -16.98
C LEU A 182 -1.70 6.20 -17.44
N LYS A 183 -2.45 5.08 -17.43
CA LYS A 183 -1.97 3.78 -17.90
C LYS A 183 -1.62 3.85 -19.39
N ALA A 184 -2.42 4.51 -20.21
CA ALA A 184 -2.14 4.69 -21.63
C ALA A 184 -0.82 5.46 -21.86
N VAL A 185 -0.55 6.51 -21.09
CA VAL A 185 0.74 7.22 -21.19
C VAL A 185 1.90 6.37 -20.65
N ILE A 186 1.79 5.89 -19.41
CA ILE A 186 2.90 5.20 -18.71
C ILE A 186 3.22 3.85 -19.37
N ALA A 187 2.22 3.04 -19.67
CA ALA A 187 2.41 1.70 -20.24
C ALA A 187 2.41 1.72 -21.77
N ASP A 188 1.38 2.29 -22.38
CA ASP A 188 1.17 2.11 -23.82
C ASP A 188 2.08 3.00 -24.67
N ARG A 189 2.29 4.26 -24.27
CA ARG A 189 3.20 5.21 -24.93
C ARG A 189 4.65 5.01 -24.49
N LEU A 190 4.92 5.07 -23.19
CA LEU A 190 6.31 5.07 -22.68
C LEU A 190 6.90 3.66 -22.47
N GLY A 191 6.07 2.62 -22.35
CA GLY A 191 6.53 1.25 -22.12
C GLY A 191 6.87 0.90 -20.67
N PHE A 192 6.52 1.74 -19.68
CA PHE A 192 6.79 1.52 -18.25
C PHE A 192 5.74 0.60 -17.60
N TRP A 193 5.58 -0.61 -18.15
CA TRP A 193 4.55 -1.57 -17.74
C TRP A 193 4.58 -1.89 -16.25
N GLY A 194 5.76 -2.02 -15.65
CA GLY A 194 5.85 -2.32 -14.23
C GLY A 194 5.34 -1.21 -13.30
N LEU A 195 5.45 0.05 -13.72
CA LEU A 195 4.89 1.20 -13.00
C LEU A 195 3.40 1.37 -13.29
N ALA A 196 2.95 1.00 -14.49
CA ALA A 196 1.55 1.09 -14.91
C ALA A 196 0.59 0.27 -14.01
N ARG A 197 1.10 -0.74 -13.30
CA ARG A 197 0.33 -1.45 -12.25
C ARG A 197 -0.26 -0.48 -11.21
N GLN A 198 0.46 0.58 -10.86
CA GLN A 198 0.00 1.54 -9.83
C GLN A 198 -1.19 2.38 -10.29
N CYS A 199 -1.38 2.51 -11.60
CA CYS A 199 -2.51 3.19 -12.20
C CYS A 199 -3.47 2.24 -12.94
N ASP A 200 -3.42 0.94 -12.66
CA ASP A 200 -4.35 0.00 -13.27
C ASP A 200 -5.74 0.09 -12.60
N VAL A 201 -6.79 0.24 -13.39
CA VAL A 201 -8.17 0.27 -12.87
C VAL A 201 -8.58 -1.01 -12.15
N ASN A 202 -7.92 -2.14 -12.46
CA ASN A 202 -8.13 -3.42 -11.80
C ASN A 202 -7.27 -3.57 -10.54
N ASN A 203 -6.31 -2.68 -10.30
CA ASN A 203 -5.56 -2.64 -9.06
C ASN A 203 -6.41 -1.96 -7.97
N ILE A 204 -6.83 -2.75 -7.00
CA ILE A 204 -7.68 -2.28 -5.92
C ILE A 204 -7.02 -1.20 -5.05
N ASN A 205 -5.68 -1.12 -5.07
CA ASN A 205 -4.90 -0.16 -4.31
C ASN A 205 -4.71 1.16 -5.08
N SER A 206 -5.03 1.22 -6.38
CA SER A 206 -4.85 2.43 -7.19
C SER A 206 -5.58 3.67 -6.67
N PRO A 207 -6.78 3.60 -6.05
CA PRO A 207 -7.38 4.77 -5.40
C PRO A 207 -6.51 5.34 -4.28
N GLY A 208 -5.75 4.50 -3.56
CA GLY A 208 -4.83 4.92 -2.50
C GLY A 208 -3.54 5.54 -3.02
N ASN A 209 -3.26 5.40 -4.32
CA ASN A 209 -2.10 6.01 -4.97
C ASN A 209 -2.40 7.40 -5.53
N VAL A 210 -3.66 7.86 -5.49
CA VAL A 210 -4.12 9.10 -6.12
C VAL A 210 -4.66 10.07 -5.08
N LEU A 211 -4.34 11.35 -5.24
CA LEU A 211 -4.92 12.45 -4.47
C LEU A 211 -5.74 13.36 -5.38
N ILE A 212 -6.86 13.86 -4.86
CA ILE A 212 -7.56 15.01 -5.41
C ILE A 212 -6.89 16.26 -4.85
N THR A 213 -6.33 17.06 -5.75
CA THR A 213 -5.54 18.27 -5.45
C THR A 213 -6.34 19.56 -5.61
N ASP A 214 -7.52 19.49 -6.23
CA ASP A 214 -8.45 20.61 -6.37
C ASP A 214 -9.89 20.07 -6.27
N GLU A 215 -10.66 20.57 -5.29
CA GLU A 215 -12.04 20.16 -5.03
C GLU A 215 -13.02 20.65 -6.09
N ASN A 216 -12.75 21.78 -6.74
CA ASN A 216 -13.66 22.39 -7.70
C ASN A 216 -13.54 21.73 -9.07
N THR A 217 -12.32 21.35 -9.44
CA THR A 217 -12.01 20.73 -10.75
C THR A 217 -11.80 19.22 -10.69
N PHE A 218 -11.82 18.64 -9.48
CA PHE A 218 -11.49 17.23 -9.22
C PHE A 218 -10.15 16.79 -9.83
N LYS A 219 -9.16 17.71 -9.93
CA LYS A 219 -7.85 17.38 -10.48
C LYS A 219 -7.16 16.33 -9.63
N MET A 220 -6.80 15.22 -10.27
CA MET A 220 -6.18 14.06 -9.63
C MET A 220 -4.70 13.98 -9.93
N LYS A 221 -3.89 13.58 -8.95
CA LYS A 221 -2.46 13.32 -9.12
C LYS A 221 -2.08 11.97 -8.51
N LEU A 222 -1.30 11.19 -9.25
CA LEU A 222 -0.75 9.92 -8.83
C LEU A 222 0.51 10.17 -7.98
N VAL A 223 0.43 9.93 -6.67
CA VAL A 223 1.47 10.26 -5.68
C VAL A 223 2.33 9.08 -5.26
N ASP A 224 1.87 7.86 -5.51
CA ASP A 224 2.65 6.64 -5.26
C ASP A 224 3.00 5.89 -6.54
N ILE A 225 4.12 6.31 -7.14
CA ILE A 225 4.75 5.66 -8.29
C ILE A 225 5.94 4.86 -7.76
N THR A 226 5.65 3.90 -6.90
CA THR A 226 6.66 2.91 -6.54
C THR A 226 6.52 1.71 -7.46
N PRO A 227 7.61 1.23 -8.06
CA PRO A 227 7.55 -0.02 -8.81
C PRO A 227 7.05 -1.12 -7.91
N GLY A 228 5.87 -1.64 -8.28
CA GLY A 228 5.19 -2.65 -7.51
C GLY A 228 6.03 -3.91 -7.45
N VAL A 229 5.88 -4.64 -6.35
CA VAL A 229 6.10 -6.08 -6.36
C VAL A 229 4.77 -6.71 -5.95
N LEU A 230 4.59 -7.99 -6.26
CA LEU A 230 3.50 -8.82 -5.76
C LEU A 230 3.16 -8.40 -4.34
N GLY A 231 1.97 -7.86 -4.11
CA GLY A 231 1.59 -7.29 -2.82
C GLY A 231 1.44 -8.36 -1.74
N GLY A 232 1.65 -9.64 -2.08
CA GLY A 232 1.33 -10.79 -1.24
C GLY A 232 -0.16 -10.87 -0.93
N GLN A 233 -0.99 -10.11 -1.65
CA GLN A 233 -2.43 -10.02 -1.45
C GLN A 233 -3.09 -10.98 -2.43
N ILE A 234 -3.61 -12.10 -1.92
CA ILE A 234 -4.21 -13.20 -2.71
C ILE A 234 -5.27 -12.69 -3.71
N TYR A 235 -6.01 -11.64 -3.38
CA TYR A 235 -7.03 -11.05 -4.26
C TYR A 235 -6.47 -10.21 -5.44
N LEU A 236 -5.17 -9.88 -5.43
CA LEU A 236 -4.49 -9.24 -6.57
C LEU A 236 -3.83 -10.26 -7.50
N LEU A 237 -3.86 -11.56 -7.18
CA LEU A 237 -3.18 -12.60 -7.97
C LEU A 237 -3.54 -12.57 -9.46
N PRO A 238 -4.80 -12.41 -9.90
CA PRO A 238 -5.12 -12.38 -11.32
C PRO A 238 -4.43 -11.22 -12.07
N LEU A 239 -4.47 -10.01 -11.48
CA LEU A 239 -3.74 -8.85 -12.01
C LEU A 239 -2.24 -9.11 -12.01
N GLU A 240 -1.73 -9.68 -10.91
CA GLU A 240 -0.32 -9.98 -10.75
C GLU A 240 0.20 -11.01 -11.76
N PHE A 241 -0.63 -11.99 -12.15
CA PHE A 241 -0.32 -12.93 -13.22
C PHE A 241 -0.24 -12.23 -14.58
N GLU A 242 -1.16 -11.31 -14.90
CA GLU A 242 -1.11 -10.56 -16.17
C GLU A 242 0.22 -9.80 -16.32
N TYR A 243 0.61 -9.04 -15.29
CA TYR A 243 1.86 -8.28 -15.30
C TYR A 243 3.08 -9.20 -15.26
N LEU A 244 3.01 -10.36 -14.58
CA LEU A 244 4.04 -11.38 -14.60
C LEU A 244 4.27 -11.93 -16.02
N PHE A 245 3.22 -12.35 -16.72
CA PHE A 245 3.32 -12.88 -18.08
C PHE A 245 3.80 -11.84 -19.08
N LYS A 246 3.33 -10.59 -18.99
CA LYS A 246 3.86 -9.48 -19.81
C LYS A 246 5.33 -9.23 -19.53
N GLY A 247 5.75 -9.31 -18.26
CA GLY A 247 7.15 -9.28 -17.88
C GLY A 247 7.94 -10.37 -18.60
N ILE A 248 7.51 -11.63 -18.52
CA ILE A 248 8.15 -12.77 -19.20
C ILE A 248 8.26 -12.52 -20.71
N ALA A 249 7.15 -12.14 -21.36
CA ALA A 249 7.08 -11.91 -22.80
C ALA A 249 8.02 -10.79 -23.27
N THR A 250 8.21 -9.75 -22.44
CA THR A 250 9.13 -8.63 -22.72
C THR A 250 10.56 -8.89 -22.23
N GLY A 251 10.83 -10.07 -21.66
CA GLY A 251 12.13 -10.46 -21.13
C GLY A 251 12.51 -9.81 -19.79
N ASN A 252 11.55 -9.19 -19.09
CA ASN A 252 11.72 -8.52 -17.81
C ASN A 252 11.00 -9.29 -16.68
N PHE A 253 11.75 -9.89 -15.74
CA PHE A 253 11.15 -10.71 -14.68
C PHE A 253 11.01 -9.96 -13.35
N LEU A 254 10.09 -10.41 -12.49
CA LEU A 254 9.83 -9.90 -11.13
C LEU A 254 11.12 -9.53 -10.36
N PRO A 255 11.11 -8.43 -9.55
CA PRO A 255 10.08 -7.41 -9.37
C PRO A 255 10.08 -6.30 -10.44
N PHE A 256 8.89 -5.75 -10.70
CA PHE A 256 8.50 -4.95 -11.87
C PHE A 256 9.24 -3.61 -12.12
N GLY A 257 10.27 -3.25 -11.35
CA GLY A 257 10.92 -1.94 -11.48
C GLY A 257 11.70 -1.69 -12.78
N ASP A 258 12.18 -2.76 -13.40
CA ASP A 258 12.88 -2.76 -14.68
C ASP A 258 12.02 -3.36 -15.82
N ALA A 259 10.72 -3.56 -15.60
CA ALA A 259 9.78 -4.04 -16.62
C ALA A 259 9.39 -2.92 -17.59
N ILE A 260 10.34 -2.60 -18.47
CA ILE A 260 10.27 -1.50 -19.43
C ILE A 260 10.47 -2.02 -20.85
N ASP A 261 9.53 -1.68 -21.71
CA ASP A 261 9.65 -1.83 -23.16
C ASP A 261 10.44 -0.65 -23.75
N ILE A 262 11.75 -0.85 -23.93
CA ILE A 262 12.67 0.18 -24.45
C ILE A 262 12.31 0.60 -25.87
N ARG A 263 11.72 -0.29 -26.69
CA ARG A 263 11.35 0.06 -28.07
C ARG A 263 10.27 1.13 -28.07
N LYS A 264 9.28 1.01 -27.20
CA LYS A 264 8.24 2.04 -27.01
C LYS A 264 8.83 3.37 -26.57
N LEU A 265 9.75 3.35 -25.59
CA LEU A 265 10.44 4.56 -25.15
C LEU A 265 11.26 5.22 -26.27
N HIS A 266 11.93 4.43 -27.11
CA HIS A 266 12.65 4.92 -28.29
C HIS A 266 11.74 5.56 -29.31
N SER A 267 10.65 4.87 -29.70
CA SER A 267 9.67 5.42 -30.62
C SER A 267 9.06 6.72 -30.11
N TYR A 268 8.73 6.78 -28.81
CA TYR A 268 8.20 8.00 -28.19
C TYR A 268 9.24 9.14 -28.18
N ARG A 269 10.49 8.84 -27.83
CA ARG A 269 11.60 9.82 -27.89
C ARG A 269 11.79 10.37 -29.30
N GLU A 270 11.72 9.52 -30.32
CA GLU A 270 11.84 9.90 -31.73
C GLU A 270 10.66 10.76 -32.19
N GLU A 271 9.43 10.42 -31.78
CA GLU A 271 8.22 11.23 -32.01
C GLU A 271 8.38 12.64 -31.42
N ILE A 272 8.83 12.75 -30.16
CA ILE A 272 9.07 14.04 -29.50
C ILE A 272 10.20 14.83 -30.17
N SER A 273 11.26 14.15 -30.61
CA SER A 273 12.42 14.78 -31.26
C SER A 273 12.08 15.29 -32.66
N SER A 274 11.30 14.53 -33.44
CA SER A 274 10.87 14.87 -34.80
C SER A 274 9.73 15.89 -34.82
N GLY A 275 8.79 15.80 -33.87
CA GLY A 275 7.71 16.77 -33.63
C GLY A 275 8.16 18.01 -32.83
N SER A 276 9.46 18.16 -32.59
CA SER A 276 10.02 19.11 -31.63
C SER A 276 9.66 20.56 -31.88
N ARG A 277 9.36 21.02 -33.11
CA ARG A 277 8.93 22.42 -33.33
C ARG A 277 7.64 22.77 -32.60
N GLY A 278 6.60 21.93 -32.67
CA GLY A 278 5.32 22.19 -32.01
C GLY A 278 5.42 22.09 -30.48
N LEU A 279 6.09 21.04 -29.99
CA LEU A 279 6.32 20.83 -28.56
C LEU A 279 7.28 21.87 -27.96
N SER A 280 8.34 22.25 -28.66
CA SER A 280 9.29 23.29 -28.21
C SER A 280 8.65 24.66 -28.17
N ASN A 281 7.75 24.97 -29.11
CA ASN A 281 6.98 26.21 -29.05
C ASN A 281 6.03 26.24 -27.85
N ARG A 282 5.47 25.08 -27.47
CA ARG A 282 4.51 24.98 -26.36
C ARG A 282 5.16 24.88 -24.97
N PHE A 283 6.27 24.17 -24.85
CA PHE A 283 6.89 23.82 -23.56
C PHE A 283 8.36 24.28 -23.41
N GLY A 284 8.93 24.88 -24.46
CA GLY A 284 10.31 25.35 -24.50
C GLY A 284 11.29 24.31 -25.02
N ALA A 285 12.19 24.73 -25.92
CA ALA A 285 13.20 23.87 -26.55
C ALA A 285 14.13 23.19 -25.52
N GLU A 286 14.56 23.92 -24.49
CA GLU A 286 15.44 23.38 -23.44
C GLU A 286 14.77 22.27 -22.62
N ARG A 287 13.44 22.33 -22.44
CA ARG A 287 12.71 21.28 -21.72
C ARG A 287 12.59 20.02 -22.56
N VAL A 288 12.28 20.16 -23.86
CA VAL A 288 12.23 19.02 -24.80
C VAL A 288 13.60 18.35 -24.90
N LYS A 289 14.68 19.15 -25.01
CA LYS A 289 16.05 18.65 -25.03
C LYS A 289 16.40 17.88 -23.76
N ARG A 290 16.00 18.38 -22.59
CA ARG A 290 16.21 17.71 -21.30
C ARG A 290 15.44 16.39 -21.21
N PHE A 291 14.20 16.34 -21.69
CA PHE A 291 13.42 15.10 -21.76
C PHE A 291 14.14 14.03 -22.58
N VAL A 292 14.64 14.39 -23.77
CA VAL A 292 15.40 13.46 -24.63
C VAL A 292 16.67 12.97 -23.93
N ASN A 293 17.41 13.87 -23.29
CA ASN A 293 18.60 13.51 -22.50
C ASN A 293 18.25 12.58 -21.33
N ASN A 294 17.17 12.85 -20.61
CA ASN A 294 16.68 12.00 -19.53
C ASN A 294 16.34 10.59 -20.02
N CYS A 295 15.74 10.44 -21.21
CA CYS A 295 15.51 9.14 -21.84
C CYS A 295 16.83 8.38 -22.12
N HIS A 296 17.85 9.06 -22.64
CA HIS A 296 19.17 8.46 -22.86
C HIS A 296 19.85 8.05 -21.55
N SER A 297 19.82 8.91 -20.53
CA SER A 297 20.36 8.61 -19.20
C SER A 297 19.61 7.43 -18.58
N PHE A 298 18.28 7.44 -18.62
CA PHE A 298 17.46 6.35 -18.12
C PHE A 298 17.81 5.01 -18.76
N GLU A 299 17.89 4.95 -20.09
CA GLU A 299 18.25 3.73 -20.81
C GLU A 299 19.64 3.22 -20.40
N TYR A 300 20.63 4.12 -20.32
CA TYR A 300 21.97 3.79 -19.86
C TYR A 300 21.95 3.18 -18.44
N TYR A 301 21.31 3.85 -17.48
CA TYR A 301 21.24 3.40 -16.09
C TYR A 301 20.44 2.11 -15.94
N LEU A 302 19.33 1.97 -16.67
CA LEU A 302 18.51 0.77 -16.67
C LEU A 302 19.29 -0.43 -17.22
N ASN A 303 20.05 -0.25 -18.30
CA ASN A 303 20.88 -1.31 -18.86
C ASN A 303 22.02 -1.69 -17.90
N LYS A 304 22.74 -0.73 -17.32
CA LYS A 304 23.76 -1.01 -16.29
C LYS A 304 23.16 -1.72 -15.08
N TRP A 305 21.98 -1.30 -14.61
CA TRP A 305 21.26 -1.97 -13.53
C TRP A 305 20.93 -3.42 -13.90
N ARG A 306 20.36 -3.62 -15.09
CA ARG A 306 20.03 -4.94 -15.63
C ARG A 306 21.25 -5.86 -15.72
N ASP A 307 22.40 -5.36 -16.19
CA ASP A 307 23.66 -6.11 -16.28
C ASP A 307 24.26 -6.43 -14.91
N SER A 308 24.00 -5.56 -13.93
CA SER A 308 24.53 -5.66 -12.57
C SER A 308 23.78 -6.65 -11.68
N GLU A 309 22.56 -7.07 -12.04
CA GLU A 309 21.76 -7.99 -11.23
C GLU A 309 21.56 -9.35 -11.87
N PRO A 310 22.08 -10.45 -11.28
CA PRO A 310 21.79 -11.79 -11.77
C PRO A 310 20.38 -12.17 -11.34
N CYS A 311 19.48 -12.25 -12.31
CA CYS A 311 18.16 -12.84 -12.12
C CYS A 311 18.14 -14.12 -12.95
N LEU A 312 18.17 -15.27 -12.28
CA LEU A 312 18.15 -16.60 -12.89
C LEU A 312 16.94 -16.81 -13.81
N PHE A 313 15.93 -15.96 -13.70
CA PHE A 313 14.67 -16.01 -14.43
C PHE A 313 14.44 -14.81 -15.37
N ARG A 314 15.44 -13.93 -15.56
CA ARG A 314 15.40 -12.97 -16.69
C ARG A 314 15.65 -13.77 -17.97
N SER A 315 14.85 -13.50 -19.02
CA SER A 315 14.84 -14.09 -20.38
C SER A 315 15.97 -15.10 -20.70
N PRO A 316 15.69 -16.26 -21.31
CA PRO A 316 16.71 -17.23 -21.75
C PRO A 316 17.89 -16.61 -22.53
N PHE A 317 17.63 -15.57 -23.33
CA PHE A 317 18.66 -14.85 -24.09
C PHE A 317 19.66 -14.09 -23.20
N ARG A 318 19.19 -13.57 -22.05
CA ARG A 318 20.06 -12.92 -21.07
C ARG A 318 20.86 -13.89 -20.24
N ILE A 319 20.34 -15.08 -19.97
CA ILE A 319 21.13 -16.14 -19.32
C ILE A 319 22.39 -16.41 -20.16
N LEU A 320 22.27 -16.47 -21.49
CA LEU A 320 23.41 -16.59 -22.40
C LEU A 320 24.36 -15.37 -22.30
N GLN A 321 23.84 -14.14 -22.29
CA GLN A 321 24.68 -12.95 -22.06
C GLN A 321 25.38 -12.98 -20.69
N TYR A 322 24.71 -13.41 -19.62
CA TYR A 322 25.33 -13.57 -18.30
C TYR A 322 26.46 -14.60 -18.31
N LEU A 323 26.37 -15.64 -19.13
CA LEU A 323 27.37 -16.70 -19.21
C LEU A 323 28.57 -16.33 -20.08
N PHE A 324 28.37 -15.54 -21.13
CA PHE A 324 29.39 -15.33 -22.17
C PHE A 324 29.85 -13.87 -22.34
N ASN A 325 29.11 -12.87 -21.86
CA ASN A 325 29.49 -11.46 -21.96
C ASN A 325 30.37 -11.04 -20.76
N ILE A 326 31.62 -10.67 -21.03
CA ILE A 326 32.61 -10.33 -20.01
C ILE A 326 32.25 -9.09 -19.18
N ASP A 327 31.60 -8.10 -19.79
CA ASP A 327 31.20 -6.86 -19.10
C ASP A 327 30.03 -7.11 -18.16
N THR A 328 29.05 -7.90 -18.61
CA THR A 328 27.96 -8.40 -17.75
C THR A 328 28.53 -9.25 -16.60
N ILE A 329 29.53 -10.10 -16.87
CA ILE A 329 30.23 -10.87 -15.84
C ILE A 329 30.85 -9.96 -14.78
N LYS A 330 31.58 -8.93 -15.20
CA LYS A 330 32.22 -7.96 -14.31
C LYS A 330 31.20 -7.18 -13.47
N ALA A 331 30.18 -6.61 -14.12
CA ALA A 331 29.14 -5.81 -13.47
C ALA A 331 28.35 -6.61 -12.42
N THR A 332 27.95 -7.84 -12.76
CA THR A 332 27.25 -8.74 -11.83
C THR A 332 28.13 -9.08 -10.63
N THR A 333 29.40 -9.41 -10.85
CA THR A 333 30.33 -9.84 -9.79
C THR A 333 30.62 -8.70 -8.81
N ALA A 334 30.83 -7.49 -9.32
CA ALA A 334 30.99 -6.29 -8.48
C ALA A 334 29.77 -6.07 -7.58
N THR A 335 28.57 -6.21 -8.15
CA THR A 335 27.31 -6.03 -7.43
C THR A 335 27.08 -7.12 -6.39
N MET A 336 27.40 -8.38 -6.70
CA MET A 336 27.37 -9.47 -5.71
C MET A 336 28.31 -9.19 -4.53
N ALA A 337 29.52 -8.70 -4.80
CA ALA A 337 30.48 -8.33 -3.76
C ALA A 337 29.93 -7.21 -2.85
N THR A 338 29.35 -6.16 -3.43
CA THR A 338 28.70 -5.06 -2.69
C THR A 338 27.53 -5.56 -1.84
N ASN A 339 26.71 -6.48 -2.35
CA ASN A 339 25.60 -7.05 -1.58
C ASN A 339 26.07 -7.94 -0.42
N LEU A 340 27.10 -8.75 -0.64
CA LEU A 340 27.68 -9.58 0.42
C LEU A 340 28.39 -8.74 1.48
N GLU A 341 29.04 -7.65 1.08
CA GLU A 341 29.58 -6.64 1.98
C GLU A 341 28.47 -6.00 2.83
N TYR A 342 27.44 -5.48 2.17
CA TYR A 342 26.31 -4.80 2.81
C TYR A 342 25.55 -5.70 3.79
N THR A 343 25.41 -7.00 3.47
CA THR A 343 24.79 -8.00 4.35
C THR A 343 25.71 -8.48 5.47
N GLY A 344 27.00 -8.12 5.44
CA GLY A 344 28.02 -8.58 6.37
C GLY A 344 28.48 -10.02 6.15
N ALA A 345 28.20 -10.61 4.98
CA ALA A 345 28.64 -11.95 4.61
C ALA A 345 30.14 -12.02 4.25
N ILE A 346 30.71 -10.89 3.80
CA ILE A 346 32.15 -10.70 3.59
C ILE A 346 32.57 -9.32 4.13
N SER A 347 33.86 -9.15 4.45
CA SER A 347 34.40 -7.86 4.89
C SER A 347 34.55 -6.86 3.73
N ALA A 348 34.53 -5.56 4.05
CA ALA A 348 34.76 -4.49 3.06
C ALA A 348 36.08 -4.67 2.30
N LYS A 349 37.17 -5.04 2.99
CA LYS A 349 38.47 -5.35 2.37
C LYS A 349 38.37 -6.48 1.33
N LYS A 350 37.61 -7.54 1.63
CA LYS A 350 37.43 -8.68 0.72
C LYS A 350 36.56 -8.31 -0.49
N ALA A 351 35.51 -7.50 -0.28
CA ALA A 351 34.70 -6.98 -1.36
C ALA A 351 35.48 -6.02 -2.28
N ALA A 352 36.30 -5.15 -1.71
CA ALA A 352 37.19 -4.26 -2.46
C ALA A 352 38.20 -5.05 -3.32
N HIS A 353 38.82 -6.09 -2.76
CA HIS A 353 39.72 -6.96 -3.52
C HIS A 353 39.01 -7.62 -4.72
N VAL A 354 37.77 -8.09 -4.54
CA VAL A 354 36.95 -8.61 -5.64
C VAL A 354 36.70 -7.53 -6.70
N ARG A 355 36.32 -6.31 -6.31
CA ARG A 355 36.08 -5.21 -7.25
C ARG A 355 37.32 -4.82 -8.05
N VAL A 356 38.51 -4.82 -7.42
CA VAL A 356 39.80 -4.53 -8.07
C VAL A 356 40.23 -5.66 -9.00
N ALA A 357 40.05 -6.91 -8.60
CA ALA A 357 40.39 -8.08 -9.41
C ALA A 357 39.61 -8.16 -10.74
N LEU A 358 38.44 -7.52 -10.82
CA LEU A 358 37.64 -7.42 -12.06
C LEU A 358 38.26 -6.50 -13.13
N GLY A 359 39.26 -5.68 -12.78
CA GLY A 359 39.94 -4.75 -13.69
C GLY A 359 40.98 -5.41 -14.61
N GLY A 360 41.39 -6.65 -14.35
CA GLY A 360 42.37 -7.38 -15.15
C GLY A 360 41.83 -7.87 -16.51
N THR A 361 42.70 -7.94 -17.53
CA THR A 361 42.40 -8.40 -18.89
C THR A 361 42.50 -9.91 -19.08
N GLY A 362 43.16 -10.61 -18.16
CA GLY A 362 43.20 -12.06 -18.14
C GLY A 362 42.18 -12.62 -17.17
N ILE A 363 41.64 -13.79 -17.51
CA ILE A 363 41.08 -14.78 -16.59
C ILE A 363 39.53 -14.83 -16.51
N SER A 364 38.92 -15.34 -17.58
CA SER A 364 37.54 -15.84 -17.59
C SER A 364 37.30 -16.98 -16.58
N PHE A 365 38.30 -17.83 -16.31
CA PHE A 365 38.18 -18.99 -15.39
C PHE A 365 38.09 -18.60 -13.90
N THR A 366 39.02 -17.78 -13.39
CA THR A 366 38.95 -17.17 -12.04
C THR A 366 37.71 -16.31 -11.85
N LEU A 367 37.23 -15.59 -12.88
CA LEU A 367 35.95 -14.90 -12.80
C LEU A 367 34.76 -15.88 -12.66
N ALA A 368 34.78 -16.99 -13.39
CA ALA A 368 33.78 -18.05 -13.26
C ALA A 368 33.85 -18.75 -11.88
N PHE A 369 35.05 -19.04 -11.36
CA PHE A 369 35.27 -19.62 -10.04
C PHE A 369 34.84 -18.66 -8.92
N LEU A 370 35.18 -17.38 -9.03
CA LEU A 370 34.77 -16.35 -8.08
C LEU A 370 33.24 -16.20 -8.08
N ARG A 371 32.60 -16.24 -9.25
CA ARG A 371 31.15 -16.31 -9.35
C ARG A 371 30.57 -17.56 -8.70
N PHE A 372 31.12 -18.74 -8.99
CA PHE A 372 30.66 -19.98 -8.37
C PHE A 372 30.79 -19.91 -6.84
N TYR A 373 31.87 -19.35 -6.32
CA TYR A 373 32.08 -19.12 -4.90
C TYR A 373 31.06 -18.13 -4.31
N LEU A 374 30.86 -16.97 -4.93
CA LEU A 374 29.90 -15.95 -4.46
C LEU A 374 28.45 -16.47 -4.58
N PHE A 375 28.13 -17.21 -5.63
CA PHE A 375 26.86 -17.88 -5.84
C PHE A 375 26.62 -18.94 -4.76
N THR A 376 27.60 -19.80 -4.49
CA THR A 376 27.50 -20.82 -3.43
C THR A 376 27.31 -20.16 -2.06
N ARG A 377 28.04 -19.07 -1.77
CA ARG A 377 27.87 -18.30 -0.54
C ARG A 377 26.49 -17.68 -0.43
N LEU A 378 25.96 -17.17 -1.53
CA LEU A 378 24.60 -16.65 -1.60
C LEU A 378 23.56 -17.76 -1.41
N VAL A 379 23.69 -18.90 -2.11
CA VAL A 379 22.80 -20.06 -1.96
C VAL A 379 22.81 -20.55 -0.51
N LEU A 380 23.99 -20.68 0.12
CA LEU A 380 24.11 -21.04 1.53
C LEU A 380 23.47 -19.98 2.45
N TYR A 381 23.61 -18.70 2.15
CA TYR A 381 22.96 -17.62 2.88
C TYR A 381 21.43 -17.70 2.75
N ILE A 382 20.92 -17.85 1.52
CA ILE A 382 19.50 -18.01 1.21
C ILE A 382 18.94 -19.25 1.90
N ALA A 383 19.58 -20.41 1.75
CA ALA A 383 19.20 -21.68 2.35
C ALA A 383 19.17 -21.63 3.89
N ARG A 384 20.03 -20.80 4.52
CA ARG A 384 19.99 -20.58 5.97
C ARG A 384 18.91 -19.58 6.39
N LYS A 385 18.67 -18.53 5.60
CA LYS A 385 17.79 -17.42 5.96
C LYS A 385 16.33 -17.68 5.62
N ILE A 386 16.03 -18.32 4.48
CA ILE A 386 14.65 -18.61 4.05
C ILE A 386 13.92 -19.45 5.10
N PRO A 387 14.44 -20.61 5.58
CA PRO A 387 13.75 -21.40 6.60
C PRO A 387 13.56 -20.65 7.91
N ALA A 388 14.54 -19.83 8.32
CA ALA A 388 14.41 -18.99 9.51
C ALA A 388 13.33 -17.92 9.35
N LYS A 389 13.22 -17.29 8.17
CA LYS A 389 12.21 -16.26 7.86
C LYS A 389 10.80 -16.86 7.75
N ILE A 390 10.67 -18.00 7.06
CA ILE A 390 9.43 -18.78 6.98
C ILE A 390 9.02 -19.26 8.37
N GLY A 391 9.94 -19.87 9.12
CA GLY A 391 9.69 -20.35 10.48
C GLY A 391 9.34 -19.25 11.48
N ALA A 392 9.89 -18.04 11.31
CA ALA A 392 9.50 -16.86 12.10
C ALA A 392 8.10 -16.35 11.71
N ALA A 393 7.74 -16.37 10.43
CA ALA A 393 6.39 -16.03 9.96
C ALA A 393 5.36 -17.04 10.49
N ILE A 394 5.65 -18.34 10.37
CA ILE A 394 4.83 -19.44 10.92
C ILE A 394 4.69 -19.27 12.44
N ARG A 395 5.78 -19.12 13.20
CA ARG A 395 5.69 -18.89 14.66
C ARG A 395 4.86 -17.66 15.00
N TYR A 396 5.01 -16.54 14.30
CA TYR A 396 4.18 -15.37 14.55
C TYR A 396 2.68 -15.64 14.31
N ILE A 397 2.36 -16.34 13.22
CA ILE A 397 0.99 -16.74 12.88
C ILE A 397 0.42 -17.72 13.93
N PHE A 398 1.19 -18.70 14.39
CA PHE A 398 0.68 -19.78 15.23
C PHE A 398 0.84 -19.58 16.75
N THR A 399 1.84 -18.83 17.22
CA THR A 399 2.07 -18.61 18.67
C THR A 399 1.82 -17.17 19.10
N GLY A 400 2.20 -16.19 18.27
CA GLY A 400 1.99 -14.77 18.55
C GLY A 400 0.51 -14.37 18.52
N LEU A 401 -0.20 -14.77 17.47
CA LEU A 401 -1.65 -14.56 17.38
C LEU A 401 -2.41 -15.39 18.43
N LEU A 402 -1.94 -16.60 18.75
CA LEU A 402 -2.60 -17.48 19.72
C LEU A 402 -2.54 -16.92 21.14
N TRP A 403 -1.38 -16.41 21.60
CA TRP A 403 -1.32 -15.81 22.94
C TRP A 403 -2.10 -14.49 23.02
N GLY A 404 -2.07 -13.70 21.94
CA GLY A 404 -2.90 -12.52 21.79
C GLY A 404 -4.40 -12.87 21.83
N ALA A 405 -4.79 -13.95 21.17
CA ALA A 405 -6.15 -14.47 21.16
C ALA A 405 -6.57 -14.95 22.55
N ILE A 406 -5.75 -15.70 23.30
CA ILE A 406 -6.14 -16.16 24.65
C ILE A 406 -6.26 -14.97 25.63
N LYS A 407 -5.34 -14.00 25.59
CA LYS A 407 -5.48 -12.76 26.39
C LYS A 407 -6.70 -11.93 25.96
N ALA A 408 -7.07 -11.97 24.69
CA ALA A 408 -8.31 -11.36 24.21
C ALA A 408 -9.54 -12.12 24.71
N VAL A 409 -9.53 -13.46 24.68
CA VAL A 409 -10.61 -14.33 25.20
C VAL A 409 -10.82 -14.11 26.70
N GLY A 410 -9.76 -14.05 27.51
CA GLY A 410 -9.89 -13.81 28.96
C GLY A 410 -10.39 -12.41 29.32
N ARG A 411 -10.08 -11.39 28.49
CA ARG A 411 -10.67 -10.03 28.63
C ARG A 411 -12.12 -10.01 28.15
N PHE A 412 -12.39 -10.71 27.05
CA PHE A 412 -13.73 -10.84 26.48
C PHE A 412 -14.68 -11.57 27.44
N ALA A 413 -14.27 -12.67 28.08
CA ALA A 413 -15.08 -13.37 29.07
C ALA A 413 -15.47 -12.47 30.25
N ARG A 414 -14.52 -11.71 30.81
CA ARG A 414 -14.78 -10.73 31.88
C ARG A 414 -15.71 -9.60 31.44
N PHE A 415 -15.55 -9.12 30.21
CA PHE A 415 -16.46 -8.14 29.61
C PHE A 415 -17.87 -8.71 29.45
N THR A 416 -18.00 -9.92 28.90
CA THR A 416 -19.27 -10.63 28.69
C THR A 416 -20.04 -10.81 30.00
N VAL A 417 -19.38 -11.23 31.08
CA VAL A 417 -20.03 -11.37 32.40
C VAL A 417 -20.60 -10.03 32.90
N LYS A 418 -19.81 -8.94 32.81
CA LYS A 418 -20.28 -7.60 33.22
C LYS A 418 -21.43 -7.11 32.35
N VAL A 419 -21.36 -7.33 31.03
CA VAL A 419 -22.43 -6.97 30.09
C VAL A 419 -23.70 -7.74 30.40
N TYR A 420 -23.66 -9.03 30.74
CA TYR A 420 -24.88 -9.78 31.05
C TYR A 420 -25.56 -9.33 32.36
N ILE A 421 -24.77 -9.09 33.40
CA ILE A 421 -25.30 -8.96 34.77
C ILE A 421 -25.69 -7.51 35.12
N ASP A 422 -24.97 -6.50 34.61
CA ASP A 422 -25.13 -5.10 35.07
C ASP A 422 -25.76 -4.20 33.97
N PRO A 423 -27.05 -3.82 34.10
CA PRO A 423 -27.72 -2.91 33.18
C PRO A 423 -27.10 -1.51 33.13
N SER A 424 -26.60 -1.01 34.26
CA SER A 424 -25.97 0.31 34.36
C SER A 424 -24.63 0.30 33.61
N TYR A 425 -23.88 -0.79 33.73
CA TYR A 425 -22.66 -0.99 32.95
C TYR A 425 -22.93 -1.04 31.44
N ARG A 426 -23.96 -1.77 30.98
CA ARG A 426 -24.32 -1.82 29.54
C ARG A 426 -24.65 -0.45 28.97
N LYS A 427 -25.49 0.31 29.67
CA LYS A 427 -25.91 1.66 29.28
C LYS A 427 -24.72 2.61 29.26
N LYS A 428 -23.87 2.55 30.29
CA LYS A 428 -22.63 3.34 30.40
C LYS A 428 -21.67 3.04 29.25
N VAL A 429 -21.36 1.77 28.98
CA VAL A 429 -20.45 1.37 27.90
C VAL A 429 -20.97 1.82 26.54
N SER A 430 -22.27 1.65 26.28
CA SER A 430 -22.86 2.08 25.00
C SER A 430 -22.79 3.59 24.84
N LYS A 431 -23.10 4.35 25.91
CA LYS A 431 -23.01 5.81 25.95
C LYS A 431 -21.58 6.31 25.75
N GLU A 432 -20.62 5.76 26.48
CA GLU A 432 -19.20 6.12 26.38
C GLU A 432 -18.67 5.82 24.98
N LYS A 433 -18.96 4.63 24.43
CA LYS A 433 -18.46 4.24 23.12
C LYS A 433 -19.02 5.09 21.99
N ILE A 434 -20.32 5.37 22.02
CA ILE A 434 -20.95 6.23 21.02
C ILE A 434 -20.52 7.69 21.20
N GLY A 435 -20.34 8.14 22.45
CA GLY A 435 -19.80 9.47 22.75
C GLY A 435 -18.37 9.66 22.25
N GLU A 436 -17.49 8.66 22.44
CA GLU A 436 -16.15 8.63 21.85
C GLU A 436 -16.22 8.76 20.33
N TRP A 437 -17.10 8.01 19.67
CA TRP A 437 -17.26 8.09 18.22
C TRP A 437 -17.78 9.45 17.73
N ILE A 438 -18.69 10.09 18.46
CA ILE A 438 -19.15 11.44 18.13
C ILE A 438 -17.98 12.43 18.24
N VAL A 439 -17.18 12.33 19.31
CA VAL A 439 -15.99 13.19 19.50
C VAL A 439 -14.93 12.94 18.44
N GLU A 440 -14.68 11.68 18.07
CA GLU A 440 -13.76 11.34 16.98
C GLU A 440 -14.25 11.89 15.63
N ALA A 441 -15.55 11.74 15.33
CA ALA A 441 -16.15 12.24 14.09
C ALA A 441 -16.13 13.79 14.01
N GLU A 442 -16.25 14.48 15.15
CA GLU A 442 -16.11 15.93 15.28
C GLU A 442 -14.64 16.39 15.16
N LYS A 443 -13.71 15.77 15.91
CA LYS A 443 -12.27 16.14 15.92
C LYS A 443 -11.55 15.86 14.62
N GLU A 444 -11.91 14.80 13.90
CA GLU A 444 -11.33 14.51 12.57
C GLU A 444 -11.81 15.49 11.49
N GLY A 445 -12.76 16.39 11.80
CA GLY A 445 -13.17 17.52 10.97
C GLY A 445 -13.79 17.14 9.62
N LYS A 446 -14.29 15.91 9.46
CA LYS A 446 -14.58 15.34 8.13
C LYS A 446 -15.94 14.67 7.94
N THR A 447 -16.74 14.40 8.97
CA THR A 447 -18.05 13.72 8.80
C THR A 447 -19.25 14.44 9.43
N ILE A 448 -19.11 15.10 10.59
CA ILE A 448 -20.21 15.84 11.24
C ILE A 448 -19.76 17.22 11.72
N THR A 449 -20.68 18.19 11.72
CA THR A 449 -20.48 19.55 12.24
C THR A 449 -20.63 19.61 13.77
N CYS A 450 -20.10 20.66 14.41
CA CYS A 450 -20.30 20.87 15.86
C CYS A 450 -21.80 20.92 16.24
N ALA A 451 -22.63 21.58 15.42
CA ALA A 451 -24.08 21.63 15.64
C ALA A 451 -24.72 20.23 15.58
N GLN A 452 -24.31 19.39 14.63
CA GLN A 452 -24.76 17.99 14.56
C GLN A 452 -24.26 17.17 15.75
N ALA A 453 -23.02 17.38 16.20
CA ALA A 453 -22.47 16.69 17.37
C ALA A 453 -23.24 17.05 18.65
N GLU A 454 -23.67 18.30 18.82
CA GLU A 454 -24.54 18.72 19.94
C GLU A 454 -25.90 18.02 19.90
N ILE A 455 -26.55 17.96 18.73
CA ILE A 455 -27.81 17.24 18.55
C ILE A 455 -27.64 15.76 18.90
N LEU A 456 -26.58 15.11 18.41
CA LEU A 456 -26.28 13.70 18.70
C LEU A 456 -26.04 13.46 20.19
N ARG A 457 -25.31 14.36 20.86
CA ARG A 457 -25.07 14.28 22.32
C ARG A 457 -26.36 14.42 23.11
N ALA A 458 -27.26 15.30 22.67
CA ALA A 458 -28.56 15.51 23.29
C ALA A 458 -29.46 14.28 23.12
N GLU A 459 -29.58 13.75 21.90
CA GLU A 459 -30.34 12.52 21.62
C GLU A 459 -29.79 11.34 22.46
N LEU A 460 -28.47 11.18 22.57
CA LEU A 460 -27.85 10.10 23.36
C LEU A 460 -28.17 10.15 24.87
N GLN A 461 -28.66 11.26 25.41
CA GLN A 461 -29.08 11.32 26.83
C GLN A 461 -30.44 10.66 27.09
N GLY A 462 -31.22 10.35 26.05
CA GLY A 462 -32.57 9.80 26.21
C GLY A 462 -32.57 8.46 26.94
N LYS A 463 -33.42 8.34 27.96
CA LYS A 463 -33.51 7.13 28.80
C LYS A 463 -33.88 5.89 27.99
N ASP A 464 -34.84 6.01 27.07
CA ASP A 464 -35.27 4.93 26.18
C ASP A 464 -34.20 4.61 25.12
N ILE A 465 -33.49 5.63 24.63
CA ILE A 465 -32.38 5.48 23.67
C ILE A 465 -31.25 4.65 24.28
N LEU A 466 -30.83 4.97 25.50
CA LEU A 466 -29.80 4.19 26.21
C LEU A 466 -30.24 2.77 26.55
N GLU A 467 -31.53 2.55 26.79
CA GLU A 467 -32.09 1.23 26.99
C GLU A 467 -32.05 0.37 25.72
N ILE A 468 -32.46 0.93 24.57
CA ILE A 468 -32.37 0.27 23.26
C ILE A 468 -30.91 -0.03 22.89
N LEU A 469 -30.03 0.97 23.02
CA LEU A 469 -28.59 0.82 22.72
C LEU A 469 -27.90 -0.20 23.63
N GLY A 470 -28.35 -0.30 24.88
CA GLY A 470 -27.86 -1.28 25.86
C GLY A 470 -28.09 -2.74 25.46
N ILE A 471 -28.94 -3.03 24.47
CA ILE A 471 -29.14 -4.38 23.90
C ILE A 471 -28.03 -4.76 22.92
N GLY A 472 -27.42 -3.79 22.23
CA GLY A 472 -26.37 -4.01 21.24
C GLY A 472 -25.21 -4.88 21.73
N PRO A 473 -24.61 -4.59 22.90
CA PRO A 473 -23.56 -5.42 23.49
C PRO A 473 -23.96 -6.88 23.71
N LEU A 474 -25.22 -7.16 24.09
CA LEU A 474 -25.73 -8.52 24.30
C LEU A 474 -25.83 -9.30 22.98
N TRP A 475 -26.24 -8.64 21.89
CA TRP A 475 -26.26 -9.24 20.55
C TRP A 475 -24.86 -9.46 19.99
N ILE A 476 -23.92 -8.58 20.25
CA ILE A 476 -22.53 -8.78 19.80
C ILE A 476 -21.96 -10.07 20.41
N ILE A 477 -22.30 -10.36 21.67
CA ILE A 477 -21.86 -11.59 22.34
C ILE A 477 -22.47 -12.84 21.69
N THR A 478 -23.75 -12.84 21.30
CA THR A 478 -24.35 -13.99 20.59
C THR A 478 -23.69 -14.27 19.25
N LYS A 479 -23.23 -13.22 18.56
CA LYS A 479 -22.45 -13.34 17.32
C LYS A 479 -21.06 -13.93 17.52
N ILE A 480 -20.48 -13.81 18.71
CA ILE A 480 -19.14 -14.33 19.03
C ILE A 480 -19.21 -15.81 19.43
N ILE A 481 -20.32 -16.24 20.02
CA ILE A 481 -20.59 -17.64 20.35
C ILE A 481 -20.78 -18.50 19.09
N LYS A 482 -21.19 -17.90 17.96
CA LYS A 482 -21.33 -18.55 16.65
C LYS A 482 -20.35 -17.96 15.62
N PRO A 483 -19.14 -18.55 15.44
CA PRO A 483 -18.10 -17.95 14.60
C PRO A 483 -18.58 -17.68 13.17
N PRO A 484 -18.21 -16.54 12.55
CA PRO A 484 -18.72 -16.14 11.24
C PRO A 484 -18.48 -17.18 10.13
N PHE A 485 -17.38 -17.92 10.19
CA PHE A 485 -17.09 -18.97 9.20
C PHE A 485 -17.94 -20.24 9.39
N ILE A 486 -18.24 -20.63 10.62
CA ILE A 486 -19.07 -21.81 10.92
C ILE A 486 -20.54 -21.46 10.70
N GLY A 487 -20.99 -20.27 11.10
CA GLY A 487 -22.36 -19.81 10.90
C GLY A 487 -22.71 -19.65 9.42
N THR A 488 -21.86 -19.01 8.62
CA THR A 488 -22.11 -18.84 7.18
C THR A 488 -21.99 -20.16 6.42
N ALA A 489 -21.00 -21.01 6.72
CA ALA A 489 -20.88 -22.32 6.09
C ALA A 489 -22.03 -23.26 6.48
N ALA A 490 -22.46 -23.26 7.74
CA ALA A 490 -23.65 -24.01 8.17
C ALA A 490 -24.90 -23.48 7.49
N ASN A 491 -25.08 -22.16 7.40
CA ASN A 491 -26.23 -21.57 6.71
C ASN A 491 -26.25 -21.92 5.21
N ILE A 492 -25.11 -21.87 4.53
CA ILE A 492 -24.99 -22.28 3.11
C ILE A 492 -25.25 -23.78 2.94
N THR A 493 -24.65 -24.62 3.79
CA THR A 493 -24.86 -26.07 3.76
C THR A 493 -26.32 -26.42 4.05
N MET A 494 -26.97 -25.77 5.01
CA MET A 494 -28.38 -25.98 5.32
C MET A 494 -29.29 -25.47 4.22
N LEU A 495 -28.94 -24.37 3.53
CA LEU A 495 -29.65 -23.88 2.35
C LEU A 495 -29.49 -24.85 1.16
N TYR A 496 -28.29 -25.37 0.93
CA TYR A 496 -28.01 -26.39 -0.08
C TYR A 496 -28.78 -27.69 0.20
N LEU A 497 -28.79 -28.15 1.47
CA LEU A 497 -29.56 -29.31 1.90
C LEU A 497 -31.08 -29.07 1.83
N LEU A 498 -31.55 -27.85 2.08
CA LEU A 498 -32.94 -27.47 1.88
C LEU A 498 -33.34 -27.58 0.41
N PHE A 499 -32.55 -27.02 -0.51
CA PHE A 499 -32.83 -27.12 -1.95
C PHE A 499 -32.79 -28.57 -2.46
N ASN A 500 -31.90 -29.40 -1.90
CA ASN A 500 -31.80 -30.80 -2.30
C ASN A 500 -32.82 -31.73 -1.65
N LYS A 501 -33.28 -31.44 -0.43
CA LYS A 501 -34.19 -32.31 0.34
C LYS A 501 -35.60 -31.76 0.52
N PHE A 502 -35.87 -30.51 0.12
CA PHE A 502 -37.13 -29.78 0.35
C PHE A 502 -37.64 -29.87 1.80
N ASN A 503 -36.73 -30.00 2.77
CA ASN A 503 -37.09 -30.15 4.18
C ASN A 503 -37.07 -28.78 4.89
N PRO A 504 -38.24 -28.20 5.22
CA PRO A 504 -38.33 -26.87 5.82
C PRO A 504 -37.74 -26.79 7.24
N TYR A 505 -37.58 -27.92 7.94
CA TYR A 505 -36.94 -27.94 9.27
C TYR A 505 -35.48 -27.50 9.22
N LEU A 506 -34.83 -27.59 8.05
CA LEU A 506 -33.46 -27.10 7.85
C LEU A 506 -33.36 -25.56 7.89
N LEU A 507 -34.48 -24.84 7.75
CA LEU A 507 -34.54 -23.38 7.91
C LEU A 507 -34.38 -22.96 9.38
N ILE A 508 -34.67 -23.82 10.36
CA ILE A 508 -34.63 -23.47 11.79
C ILE A 508 -33.24 -22.95 12.20
N ALA A 509 -32.17 -23.51 11.65
CA ALA A 509 -30.80 -23.07 11.92
C ALA A 509 -30.52 -21.62 11.43
N LEU A 510 -31.23 -21.16 10.39
CA LEU A 510 -31.16 -19.77 9.90
C LEU A 510 -31.88 -18.80 10.85
N PHE A 511 -32.95 -19.26 11.51
CA PHE A 511 -33.76 -18.44 12.42
C PHE A 511 -33.30 -18.49 13.88
N ALA A 512 -32.50 -19.49 14.29
CA ALA A 512 -32.02 -19.63 15.66
C ALA A 512 -31.38 -18.35 16.23
N ASP A 513 -30.55 -17.67 15.43
CA ASP A 513 -29.91 -16.42 15.88
C ASP A 513 -30.94 -15.29 16.06
N GLY A 514 -31.98 -15.27 15.22
CA GLY A 514 -33.08 -14.33 15.34
C GLY A 514 -33.94 -14.59 16.57
N ILE A 515 -34.21 -15.87 16.86
CA ILE A 515 -34.95 -16.30 18.06
C ILE A 515 -34.17 -15.90 19.31
N ILE A 516 -32.87 -16.18 19.39
CA ILE A 516 -32.03 -15.80 20.53
C ILE A 516 -32.02 -14.29 20.74
N ARG A 517 -31.87 -13.48 19.67
CA ARG A 517 -31.94 -12.01 19.77
C ARG A 517 -33.30 -11.54 20.27
N CYS A 518 -34.38 -12.10 19.74
CA CYS A 518 -35.74 -11.79 20.14
C CYS A 518 -35.97 -12.12 21.63
N LEU A 519 -35.51 -13.28 22.08
CA LEU A 519 -35.54 -13.67 23.50
C LEU A 519 -34.74 -12.72 24.38
N ILE A 520 -33.55 -12.27 23.94
CA ILE A 520 -32.78 -11.24 24.66
C ILE A 520 -33.60 -9.96 24.78
N VAL A 521 -34.17 -9.45 23.69
CA VAL A 521 -35.00 -8.23 23.76
C VAL A 521 -36.19 -8.44 24.70
N LEU A 522 -36.85 -9.58 24.62
CA LEU A 522 -38.00 -9.92 25.46
C LEU A 522 -37.61 -9.99 26.95
N ILE A 523 -36.51 -10.65 27.29
CA ILE A 523 -36.01 -10.79 28.67
C ILE A 523 -35.62 -9.43 29.25
N PHE A 524 -34.93 -8.59 28.47
CA PHE A 524 -34.32 -7.36 28.98
C PHE A 524 -35.19 -6.11 28.81
N THR A 525 -36.21 -6.14 27.95
CA THR A 525 -37.09 -4.98 27.68
C THR A 525 -38.58 -5.31 27.68
N GLY A 526 -38.97 -6.58 27.83
CA GLY A 526 -40.35 -7.01 27.71
C GLY A 526 -40.92 -6.78 26.31
N LEU A 527 -42.17 -6.33 26.24
CA LEU A 527 -42.88 -6.01 24.99
C LEU A 527 -42.82 -4.51 24.62
N LYS A 528 -41.96 -3.74 25.29
CA LYS A 528 -41.89 -2.28 25.14
C LYS A 528 -41.50 -1.86 23.71
N TYR A 529 -40.52 -2.54 23.11
CA TYR A 529 -39.96 -2.19 21.79
C TYR A 529 -40.37 -3.21 20.73
N LYS A 530 -41.59 -3.06 20.20
CA LYS A 530 -42.21 -4.03 19.28
C LYS A 530 -41.48 -4.15 17.95
N LYS A 531 -40.96 -3.06 17.37
CA LYS A 531 -40.22 -3.13 16.09
C LYS A 531 -38.88 -3.82 16.30
N LEU A 532 -38.20 -3.55 17.41
CA LEU A 532 -36.97 -4.23 17.81
C LEU A 532 -37.18 -5.74 17.94
N LEU A 533 -38.24 -6.19 18.62
CA LEU A 533 -38.60 -7.60 18.74
C LEU A 533 -38.83 -8.27 17.37
N LEU A 534 -39.66 -7.66 16.53
CA LEU A 534 -40.01 -8.19 15.21
C LEU A 534 -38.77 -8.28 14.31
N LEU A 535 -38.01 -7.19 14.21
CA LEU A 535 -36.84 -7.11 13.33
C LEU A 535 -35.68 -7.97 13.86
N SER A 536 -35.64 -8.27 15.15
CA SER A 536 -34.66 -9.20 15.72
C SER A 536 -34.77 -10.60 15.12
N LEU A 537 -35.98 -11.04 14.75
CA LEU A 537 -36.22 -12.37 14.18
C LEU A 537 -35.68 -12.51 12.75
N ILE A 538 -35.42 -11.40 12.04
CA ILE A 538 -34.91 -11.44 10.66
C ILE A 538 -33.48 -12.00 10.66
N PRO A 539 -33.22 -13.14 10.01
CA PRO A 539 -31.88 -13.72 9.92
C PRO A 539 -30.87 -12.73 9.36
N THR A 540 -29.67 -12.68 9.96
CA THR A 540 -28.52 -11.85 9.55
C THR A 540 -28.74 -10.34 9.62
N PHE A 541 -29.79 -9.80 9.01
CA PHE A 541 -30.10 -8.37 8.96
C PHE A 541 -30.53 -7.82 10.32
N GLY A 542 -31.22 -8.61 11.16
CA GLY A 542 -31.68 -8.17 12.48
C GLY A 542 -30.56 -7.63 13.39
N PHE A 543 -29.32 -8.12 13.24
CA PHE A 543 -28.17 -7.57 13.98
C PHE A 543 -27.81 -6.13 13.60
N VAL A 544 -28.10 -5.75 12.36
CA VAL A 544 -27.67 -4.49 11.76
C VAL A 544 -28.80 -3.47 11.80
N ILE A 545 -30.03 -3.89 11.48
CA ILE A 545 -31.14 -2.96 11.26
C ILE A 545 -32.07 -2.80 12.45
N ALA A 546 -32.16 -3.77 13.36
CA ALA A 546 -33.24 -3.76 14.35
C ALA A 546 -33.07 -2.64 15.41
N ILE A 547 -31.85 -2.41 15.91
CA ILE A 547 -31.55 -1.29 16.83
C ILE A 547 -31.74 0.06 16.12
N PRO A 548 -31.13 0.33 14.95
CA PRO A 548 -31.37 1.56 14.22
C PRO A 548 -32.84 1.81 13.86
N ALA A 549 -33.58 0.77 13.45
CA ALA A 549 -34.98 0.93 13.07
C ALA A 549 -35.90 1.28 14.25
N GLU A 550 -35.63 0.74 15.44
CA GLU A 550 -36.33 1.16 16.65
C GLU A 550 -35.95 2.59 17.03
N LEU A 551 -34.65 2.91 17.02
CA LEU A 551 -34.13 4.26 17.35
C LEU A 551 -34.65 5.34 16.41
N MET A 552 -34.97 5.03 15.16
CA MET A 552 -35.43 6.00 14.17
C MET A 552 -36.64 6.82 14.65
N SER A 553 -37.49 6.23 15.50
CA SER A 553 -38.68 6.88 16.04
C SER A 553 -38.38 7.81 17.23
N TYR A 554 -37.19 7.74 17.81
CA TYR A 554 -36.77 8.46 19.03
C TYR A 554 -35.58 9.41 18.81
N ALA A 555 -34.66 9.05 17.91
CA ALA A 555 -33.40 9.74 17.65
C ALA A 555 -32.97 9.52 16.19
N PRO A 556 -33.64 10.18 15.23
CA PRO A 556 -33.39 9.99 13.80
C PRO A 556 -31.97 10.41 13.40
N THR A 557 -31.42 11.45 14.02
CA THR A 557 -30.05 11.91 13.69
C THR A 557 -29.00 10.91 14.19
N LEU A 558 -29.16 10.38 15.39
CA LEU A 558 -28.32 9.32 15.96
C LEU A 558 -28.41 8.03 15.15
N THR A 559 -29.60 7.71 14.65
CA THR A 559 -29.83 6.53 13.80
C THR A 559 -29.05 6.63 12.49
N GLU A 560 -29.10 7.79 11.83
CA GLU A 560 -28.34 8.05 10.62
C GLU A 560 -26.83 7.97 10.86
N PHE A 561 -26.35 8.56 11.96
CA PHE A 561 -24.95 8.47 12.39
C PHE A 561 -24.50 7.01 12.62
N LEU A 562 -25.29 6.21 13.35
CA LEU A 562 -24.95 4.81 13.63
C LEU A 562 -24.88 3.96 12.36
N LEU A 563 -25.81 4.15 11.42
CA LEU A 563 -25.80 3.39 10.18
C LEU A 563 -24.62 3.81 9.29
N LYS A 564 -24.45 5.11 9.05
CA LYS A 564 -23.43 5.62 8.13
C LYS A 564 -22.02 5.52 8.70
N ASP A 565 -21.78 6.19 9.82
CA ASP A 565 -20.43 6.39 10.35
C ASP A 565 -19.95 5.20 11.18
N LEU A 566 -20.85 4.49 11.85
CA LEU A 566 -20.45 3.33 12.64
C LEU A 566 -20.49 2.02 11.87
N ILE A 567 -21.61 1.68 11.24
CA ILE A 567 -21.77 0.39 10.58
C ILE A 567 -21.12 0.39 9.20
N GLY A 568 -21.48 1.35 8.34
CA GLY A 568 -20.92 1.48 7.01
C GLY A 568 -19.39 1.60 7.03
N SER A 569 -18.87 2.50 7.88
CA SER A 569 -17.43 2.72 7.99
C SER A 569 -16.65 1.52 8.56
N ASN A 570 -17.20 0.83 9.58
CA ASN A 570 -16.52 -0.34 10.16
C ASN A 570 -16.52 -1.55 9.23
N ILE A 571 -17.61 -1.80 8.49
CA ILE A 571 -17.63 -2.86 7.47
C ILE A 571 -16.54 -2.57 6.43
N GLY A 572 -16.44 -1.31 5.99
CA GLY A 572 -15.39 -0.83 5.11
C GLY A 572 -13.97 -1.09 5.60
N THR A 573 -13.65 -0.60 6.78
CA THR A 573 -12.29 -0.64 7.37
C THR A 573 -11.86 -2.00 7.90
N SER A 574 -12.80 -2.90 8.16
CA SER A 574 -12.50 -4.26 8.61
C SER A 574 -11.83 -5.14 7.54
N VAL A 575 -11.83 -4.68 6.28
CA VAL A 575 -11.17 -5.37 5.17
C VAL A 575 -9.67 -5.07 5.18
N PRO A 576 -8.77 -6.09 5.17
CA PRO A 576 -7.33 -5.87 5.17
C PRO A 576 -6.87 -5.02 3.97
N GLY A 577 -6.16 -3.92 4.25
CA GLY A 577 -5.65 -2.98 3.24
C GLY A 577 -6.60 -1.82 2.92
N VAL A 578 -7.71 -1.71 3.64
CA VAL A 578 -8.70 -0.65 3.48
C VAL A 578 -8.55 0.40 4.59
N ASP A 579 -8.27 1.64 4.20
CA ASP A 579 -8.26 2.78 5.12
C ASP A 579 -9.68 3.30 5.43
N LYS A 580 -9.86 3.96 6.57
CA LYS A 580 -11.12 4.62 7.00
C LYS A 580 -11.62 5.62 5.97
N HIS A 581 -10.71 6.24 5.24
CA HIS A 581 -11.03 7.20 4.19
C HIS A 581 -10.94 6.61 2.79
N SER A 582 -10.82 5.28 2.67
CA SER A 582 -10.76 4.66 1.36
C SER A 582 -12.12 4.72 0.67
N PHE A 583 -12.04 4.64 -0.65
CA PHE A 583 -13.17 4.40 -1.51
C PHE A 583 -14.07 3.22 -1.04
N ARG A 584 -13.45 2.11 -0.64
CA ARG A 584 -14.21 0.92 -0.21
C ARG A 584 -15.06 1.19 1.02
N THR A 585 -14.54 1.99 1.94
CA THR A 585 -15.24 2.31 3.17
C THR A 585 -16.52 3.07 2.92
N TYR A 586 -16.47 4.08 2.06
CA TYR A 586 -17.63 4.90 1.81
C TYR A 586 -18.66 4.23 0.89
N PHE A 587 -18.29 3.25 0.04
CA PHE A 587 -19.29 2.40 -0.63
C PHE A 587 -20.24 1.74 0.37
N TYR A 588 -19.69 1.18 1.45
CA TYR A 588 -20.51 0.58 2.52
C TYR A 588 -21.32 1.63 3.30
N VAL A 589 -20.81 2.85 3.47
CA VAL A 589 -21.58 3.98 4.03
C VAL A 589 -22.80 4.30 3.15
N ARG A 590 -22.63 4.41 1.83
CA ARG A 590 -23.73 4.71 0.89
C ARG A 590 -24.75 3.58 0.78
N LEU A 591 -24.31 2.33 0.91
CA LEU A 591 -25.23 1.18 0.96
C LEU A 591 -26.24 1.33 2.11
N MET A 592 -25.91 2.07 3.17
CA MET A 592 -26.81 2.33 4.30
C MET A 592 -27.92 3.35 3.99
N ASP A 593 -27.85 4.08 2.86
CA ASP A 593 -28.94 4.96 2.42
C ASP A 593 -30.21 4.15 2.06
N ILE A 594 -30.04 2.92 1.56
CA ILE A 594 -31.16 2.01 1.21
C ILE A 594 -31.98 1.64 2.45
N PRO A 595 -31.42 1.03 3.51
CA PRO A 595 -32.19 0.72 4.70
C PRO A 595 -32.71 1.98 5.41
N LEU A 596 -31.97 3.10 5.40
CA LEU A 596 -32.46 4.39 5.93
C LEU A 596 -33.73 4.88 5.22
N TYR A 597 -33.78 4.79 3.89
CA TYR A 597 -34.97 5.15 3.12
C TYR A 597 -36.18 4.33 3.55
N PHE A 598 -36.04 3.00 3.64
CA PHE A 598 -37.13 2.14 4.10
C PHE A 598 -37.55 2.43 5.55
N MET A 599 -36.61 2.67 6.45
CA MET A 599 -36.93 3.04 7.84
C MET A 599 -37.72 4.35 7.92
N LYS A 600 -37.33 5.39 7.16
CA LYS A 600 -38.05 6.66 7.08
C LYS A 600 -39.50 6.44 6.63
N VAL A 601 -39.71 5.68 5.55
CA VAL A 601 -41.05 5.37 5.05
C VAL A 601 -41.88 4.64 6.12
N MET A 602 -41.30 3.67 6.81
CA MET A 602 -41.99 2.85 7.83
C MET A 602 -42.30 3.61 9.13
N THR A 603 -41.66 4.74 9.39
CA THR A 603 -41.98 5.63 10.53
C THR A 603 -43.14 6.58 10.25
N PHE A 604 -43.48 6.84 8.99
CA PHE A 604 -44.61 7.70 8.59
C PHE A 604 -45.94 6.94 8.42
N LEU A 605 -45.94 5.62 8.58
CA LEU A 605 -47.18 4.85 8.68
C LEU A 605 -47.82 5.08 10.06
N PRO A 606 -49.14 5.34 10.15
CA PRO A 606 -49.82 5.59 11.43
C PRO A 606 -49.62 4.40 12.40
N LYS A 607 -49.40 4.75 13.68
CA LYS A 607 -48.98 3.84 14.76
C LYS A 607 -49.92 2.68 15.03
#